data_AF-A0A7C4HHC2-F1
#
_entry.id   AF-A0A7C4HHC2-F1
#
_cell.length_a   1.000
_cell.length_b   1.000
_cell.length_c   1.000
_cell.angle_alpha   90.00
_cell.angle_beta   90.00
_cell.angle_gamma   90.00
#
_symmetry.space_group_name_H-M   'P 1'
#
loop_
_entity.id
_entity.type
_entity.pdbx_description
1 polymer ?
#
loop_
_entity_poly.entity_id
_entity_poly.type
_entity_poly.pdbx_seq_one_letter_code
_entity_poly.pdbx_strand_id
1 'polypeptide(L)'
;MKRRGCKIISRHFIAKYPFTLEAQTWLKERKIDLDDLVREEYRIVLERGKERVLSALEEGVVSLGLDDPEAEFLSFPVARLIVEVVGDPFLRHRFAVAEAKRAQGLFRNEDDDTLIAIATQTFGINCKFARKDIGGRRYPFKIHFADYLRYASGFHDPYWKLVNRVLSGGYVFLVKEDFTRILASAVEKKLSEPREPPVKVPSEVKQIVSEIAIRVIDKREKYAFEKVEGEIVEEAFPPCIAALVSALRRSQSLSHNARFTLTSFLLNVGYPVEKVISLFSEVPDFKEDLTRYQVEHIAGMKSGTRYTPPKCETMRTYGLCLSREECGNVKHPLEYYRKHRRRHMKEAES
;
A
#
# COMPACT_ATOMS: atom_id res chain seq x y z
N MET A 1 6.56 40.83 -17.46
CA MET A 1 6.64 41.48 -16.12
C MET A 1 7.54 40.65 -15.20
N LYS A 2 8.37 41.35 -14.44
CA LYS A 2 9.55 40.88 -13.70
C LYS A 2 9.33 39.65 -12.81
N ARG A 3 10.35 38.79 -12.79
CA ARG A 3 10.67 37.74 -11.80
C ARG A 3 10.17 38.14 -10.40
N ARG A 4 9.37 37.28 -9.75
CA ARG A 4 9.16 37.31 -8.31
C ARG A 4 9.61 35.98 -7.72
N GLY A 5 10.80 36.02 -7.14
CA GLY A 5 11.25 35.18 -6.02
C GLY A 5 11.14 33.68 -6.22
N CYS A 6 12.22 33.08 -6.71
CA CYS A 6 12.68 31.84 -6.11
C CYS A 6 12.81 32.14 -4.61
N LYS A 7 11.83 31.73 -3.78
CA LYS A 7 12.03 31.68 -2.32
C LYS A 7 13.36 30.94 -2.16
N ILE A 8 14.30 31.52 -1.43
CA ILE A 8 15.54 30.81 -1.04
C ILE A 8 15.08 29.47 -0.51
N ILE A 9 15.36 28.40 -1.26
CA ILE A 9 14.97 27.04 -0.88
C ILE A 9 15.70 26.79 0.44
N SER A 10 14.96 26.76 1.55
CA SER A 10 15.57 26.54 2.84
C SER A 10 16.03 25.10 2.92
N ARG A 11 17.17 24.84 3.59
CA ARG A 11 17.63 23.46 3.86
C ARG A 11 16.53 22.63 4.52
N HIS A 12 15.71 23.27 5.36
CA HIS A 12 14.53 22.67 5.97
C HIS A 12 13.45 22.24 4.96
N PHE A 13 13.23 23.02 3.89
CA PHE A 13 12.23 22.66 2.87
C PHE A 13 12.63 21.39 2.11
N ILE A 14 13.88 21.28 1.67
CA ILE A 14 14.35 20.09 0.94
C ILE A 14 14.42 18.86 1.85
N ALA A 15 14.76 19.02 3.14
CA ALA A 15 14.72 17.94 4.12
C ALA A 15 13.29 17.39 4.34
N LYS A 16 12.31 18.30 4.41
CA LYS A 16 10.90 17.93 4.48
C LYS A 16 10.41 17.23 3.21
N TYR A 17 10.74 17.79 2.04
CA TYR A 17 10.18 17.39 0.75
C TYR A 17 11.25 17.00 -0.29
N PRO A 18 12.03 15.95 -0.04
CA PRO A 18 13.18 15.58 -0.88
C PRO A 18 12.79 15.10 -2.29
N PHE A 19 11.51 14.79 -2.53
CA PHE A 19 10.95 14.37 -3.82
C PHE A 19 10.55 15.54 -4.75
N THR A 20 10.63 16.78 -4.27
CA THR A 20 10.26 17.99 -5.02
C THR A 20 11.25 18.31 -6.14
N LEU A 21 10.81 19.02 -7.17
CA LEU A 21 11.67 19.38 -8.30
C LEU A 21 12.87 20.21 -7.83
N GLU A 22 12.63 21.12 -6.91
CA GLU A 22 13.60 21.99 -6.25
C GLU A 22 14.67 21.17 -5.53
N ALA A 23 14.26 20.20 -4.72
CA ALA A 23 15.17 19.33 -3.99
C ALA A 23 16.02 18.46 -4.94
N GLN A 24 15.42 17.94 -6.01
CA GLN A 24 16.12 17.15 -7.03
C GLN A 24 17.10 17.99 -7.85
N THR A 25 16.77 19.25 -8.12
CA THR A 25 17.67 20.18 -8.83
C THR A 25 18.88 20.50 -7.95
N TRP A 26 18.64 20.79 -6.69
CA TRP A 26 19.69 21.06 -5.70
C TRP A 26 20.65 19.87 -5.53
N LEU A 27 20.14 18.63 -5.53
CA LEU A 27 21.00 17.43 -5.48
C LEU A 27 21.92 17.34 -6.70
N LYS A 28 21.38 17.59 -7.91
CA LYS A 28 22.16 17.53 -9.15
C LYS A 28 23.29 18.56 -9.18
N GLU A 29 23.07 19.74 -8.63
CA GLU A 29 24.08 20.81 -8.58
C GLU A 29 25.28 20.46 -7.70
N ARG A 30 25.09 19.63 -6.66
CA ARG A 30 26.17 19.18 -5.76
C ARG A 30 27.10 18.14 -6.37
N LYS A 31 26.70 17.46 -7.45
CA LYS A 31 27.48 16.41 -8.13
C LYS A 31 28.03 15.34 -7.17
N ILE A 32 27.26 14.95 -6.15
CA ILE A 32 27.61 13.85 -5.24
C ILE A 32 27.52 12.55 -6.04
N ASP A 33 28.61 11.78 -6.06
CA ASP A 33 28.66 10.45 -6.67
C ASP A 33 28.28 9.37 -5.63
N LEU A 34 27.90 8.18 -6.10
CA LEU A 34 27.63 7.02 -5.25
C LEU A 34 28.84 6.61 -4.42
N ASP A 35 30.05 6.78 -4.98
CA ASP A 35 31.30 6.45 -4.29
C ASP A 35 31.58 7.42 -3.12
N ASP A 36 31.01 8.63 -3.14
CA ASP A 36 31.13 9.57 -2.02
C ASP A 36 30.37 9.07 -0.80
N LEU A 37 29.29 8.29 -0.97
CA LEU A 37 28.47 7.77 0.13
C LEU A 37 29.25 6.86 1.09
N VAL A 38 30.39 6.32 0.67
CA VAL A 38 31.25 5.43 1.48
C VAL A 38 32.14 6.21 2.45
N ARG A 39 32.32 7.51 2.23
CA ARG A 39 33.17 8.34 3.09
C ARG A 39 32.55 8.48 4.47
N GLU A 40 33.40 8.64 5.49
CA GLU A 40 32.98 8.75 6.89
C GLU A 40 31.96 9.87 7.11
N GLU A 41 32.08 10.97 6.38
CA GLU A 41 31.17 12.12 6.40
C GLU A 41 29.72 11.77 6.00
N TYR A 42 29.51 10.72 5.20
CA TYR A 42 28.18 10.27 4.77
C TYR A 42 27.67 9.08 5.57
N ARG A 43 28.39 8.60 6.58
CA ARG A 43 27.93 7.48 7.42
C ARG A 43 26.57 7.79 8.07
N ILE A 44 26.37 9.01 8.55
CA ILE A 44 25.09 9.44 9.13
C ILE A 44 23.96 9.42 8.11
N VAL A 45 24.26 9.73 6.84
CA VAL A 45 23.31 9.71 5.73
C VAL A 45 22.93 8.28 5.36
N LEU A 46 23.91 7.37 5.33
CA LEU A 46 23.70 5.94 5.08
C LEU A 46 22.82 5.30 6.15
N GLU A 47 23.14 5.51 7.43
CA GLU A 47 22.36 4.97 8.55
C GLU A 47 20.93 5.53 8.54
N ARG A 48 20.78 6.84 8.32
CA ARG A 48 19.46 7.45 8.22
C ARG A 48 18.68 6.92 7.01
N GLY A 49 19.34 6.71 5.88
CA GLY A 49 18.72 6.11 4.69
C GLY A 49 18.23 4.69 4.94
N LYS A 50 19.05 3.86 5.60
CA LYS A 50 18.69 2.51 6.05
C LYS A 50 17.49 2.55 7.01
N GLU A 51 17.53 3.41 8.02
CA GLU A 51 16.46 3.59 9.01
C GLU A 51 15.13 3.91 8.31
N ARG A 52 15.11 4.85 7.36
CA ARG A 52 13.89 5.20 6.60
C ARG A 52 13.28 4.00 5.88
N VAL A 53 14.11 3.14 5.27
CA VAL A 53 13.63 1.93 4.58
C VAL A 53 13.07 0.93 5.59
N LEU A 54 13.74 0.75 6.73
CA LEU A 54 13.29 -0.15 7.79
C LEU A 54 11.99 0.33 8.44
N SER A 55 11.88 1.59 8.84
CA SER A 55 10.63 2.16 9.38
C SER A 55 9.48 2.03 8.38
N ALA A 56 9.74 2.28 7.09
CA ALA A 56 8.73 2.07 6.06
C ALA A 56 8.29 0.60 5.92
N LEU A 57 9.24 -0.34 5.97
CA LEU A 57 8.96 -1.76 5.89
C LEU A 57 8.20 -2.26 7.13
N GLU A 58 8.66 -1.88 8.32
CA GLU A 58 8.23 -2.44 9.60
C GLU A 58 6.98 -1.76 10.16
N GLU A 59 6.99 -0.43 10.21
CA GLU A 59 5.96 0.42 10.84
C GLU A 59 4.99 1.00 9.79
N GLY A 60 5.46 1.21 8.56
CA GLY A 60 4.64 1.81 7.49
C GLY A 60 4.43 3.31 7.64
N VAL A 61 5.33 3.97 8.37
CA VAL A 61 5.50 5.42 8.51
C VAL A 61 6.99 5.72 8.60
N VAL A 62 7.41 6.90 8.17
CA VAL A 62 8.78 7.39 8.32
C VAL A 62 8.73 8.66 9.17
N SER A 63 9.57 8.73 10.19
CA SER A 63 9.72 9.90 11.06
C SER A 63 10.46 11.04 10.33
N LEU A 64 10.30 12.28 10.80
CA LEU A 64 11.09 13.41 10.33
C LEU A 64 12.20 13.67 11.36
N GLY A 65 13.46 13.56 10.95
CA GLY A 65 14.61 14.01 11.73
C GLY A 65 15.10 15.35 11.18
N LEU A 66 15.06 16.44 11.95
CA LEU A 66 15.55 17.76 11.51
C LEU A 66 16.80 18.22 12.27
N ASP A 67 17.38 17.37 13.11
CA ASP A 67 18.60 17.69 13.86
C ASP A 67 19.76 18.02 12.90
N ASP A 68 19.85 17.27 11.80
CA ASP A 68 20.69 17.59 10.64
C ASP A 68 19.83 17.59 9.35
N PRO A 69 19.39 18.78 8.88
CA PRO A 69 18.57 18.88 7.67
C PRO A 69 19.28 18.42 6.39
N GLU A 70 20.61 18.49 6.34
CA GLU A 70 21.37 18.06 5.16
C GLU A 70 21.45 16.54 5.12
N ALA A 71 21.76 15.90 6.25
CA ALA A 71 21.70 14.45 6.35
C ALA A 71 20.28 13.90 6.12
N GLU A 72 19.25 14.53 6.69
CA GLU A 72 17.86 14.14 6.45
C GLU A 72 17.48 14.25 4.97
N PHE A 73 17.91 15.31 4.31
CA PHE A 73 17.67 15.48 2.87
C PHE A 73 18.36 14.37 2.06
N LEU A 74 19.66 14.14 2.28
CA LEU A 74 20.46 13.16 1.53
C LEU A 74 20.09 11.71 1.88
N SER A 75 19.49 11.46 3.04
CA SER A 75 19.03 10.13 3.42
C SER A 75 17.92 9.59 2.49
N PHE A 76 17.12 10.49 1.89
CA PHE A 76 16.05 10.10 0.99
C PHE A 76 16.55 9.48 -0.33
N PRO A 77 17.46 10.11 -1.11
CA PRO A 77 18.01 9.47 -2.30
C PRO A 77 18.77 8.17 -1.96
N VAL A 78 19.43 8.08 -0.79
CA VAL A 78 20.04 6.81 -0.32
C VAL A 78 18.99 5.74 -0.05
N ALA A 79 17.93 6.05 0.70
CA ALA A 79 16.82 5.13 0.94
C ALA A 79 16.19 4.69 -0.40
N ARG A 80 16.05 5.62 -1.34
CA ARG A 80 15.53 5.32 -2.68
C ARG A 80 16.46 4.38 -3.44
N LEU A 81 17.76 4.61 -3.43
CA LEU A 81 18.76 3.74 -4.03
C LEU A 81 18.63 2.32 -3.48
N ILE A 82 18.61 2.17 -2.15
CA ILE A 82 18.47 0.87 -1.47
C ILE A 82 17.22 0.13 -1.97
N VAL A 83 16.06 0.80 -2.00
CA VAL A 83 14.79 0.21 -2.45
C VAL A 83 14.87 -0.29 -3.89
N GLU A 84 15.49 0.47 -4.79
CA GLU A 84 15.59 0.07 -6.20
C GLU A 84 16.62 -1.04 -6.43
N VAL A 85 17.72 -1.06 -5.66
CA VAL A 85 18.72 -2.13 -5.72
C VAL A 85 18.18 -3.44 -5.16
N VAL A 86 17.36 -3.40 -4.09
CA VAL A 86 16.63 -4.59 -3.60
C VAL A 86 15.66 -5.10 -4.67
N GLY A 87 15.03 -4.20 -5.42
CA GLY A 87 14.20 -4.55 -6.58
C GLY A 87 12.83 -5.16 -6.26
N ASP A 88 12.47 -5.34 -4.97
CA ASP A 88 11.22 -5.98 -4.56
C ASP A 88 10.01 -5.02 -4.65
N PRO A 89 8.93 -5.37 -5.40
CA PRO A 89 7.74 -4.54 -5.54
C PRO A 89 6.98 -4.26 -4.24
N PHE A 90 6.95 -5.21 -3.30
CA PHE A 90 6.30 -5.04 -2.01
C PHE A 90 7.04 -3.99 -1.16
N LEU A 91 8.37 -4.06 -1.11
CA LEU A 91 9.18 -3.03 -0.45
C LEU A 91 8.96 -1.66 -1.08
N ARG A 92 9.00 -1.55 -2.42
CA ARG A 92 8.80 -0.28 -3.14
C ARG A 92 7.46 0.35 -2.80
N HIS A 93 6.39 -0.44 -2.80
CA HIS A 93 5.06 0.04 -2.44
C HIS A 93 4.99 0.50 -0.97
N ARG A 94 5.54 -0.30 -0.04
CA ARG A 94 5.60 0.05 1.40
C ARG A 94 6.35 1.37 1.63
N PHE A 95 7.51 1.53 0.99
CA PHE A 95 8.29 2.76 1.03
C PHE A 95 7.51 3.97 0.51
N ALA A 96 6.90 3.85 -0.66
CA ALA A 96 6.10 4.92 -1.26
C ALA A 96 4.93 5.36 -0.36
N VAL A 97 4.20 4.40 0.24
CA VAL A 97 3.08 4.68 1.15
C VAL A 97 3.57 5.36 2.43
N ALA A 98 4.68 4.90 3.02
CA ALA A 98 5.21 5.45 4.26
C ALA A 98 5.70 6.90 4.08
N GLU A 99 6.43 7.18 3.00
CA GLU A 99 6.88 8.53 2.63
C GLU A 99 5.71 9.45 2.27
N ALA A 100 4.67 8.93 1.59
CA ALA A 100 3.46 9.69 1.30
C ALA A 100 2.71 10.09 2.58
N LYS A 101 2.63 9.21 3.59
CA LYS A 101 2.05 9.53 4.90
C LYS A 101 2.87 10.58 5.65
N ARG A 102 4.21 10.45 5.64
CA ARG A 102 5.13 11.46 6.20
C ARG A 102 4.85 12.82 5.56
N ALA A 103 4.85 12.88 4.23
CA ALA A 103 4.57 14.10 3.48
C ALA A 103 3.20 14.68 3.80
N GLN A 104 2.15 13.85 3.88
CA GLN A 104 0.80 14.31 4.24
C GLN A 104 0.76 14.99 5.61
N GLY A 105 1.44 14.41 6.61
CA GLY A 105 1.54 14.98 7.95
C GLY A 105 2.15 16.38 7.93
N LEU A 106 3.20 16.57 7.12
CA LEU A 106 3.86 17.86 6.95
C LEU A 106 2.99 18.86 6.18
N PHE A 107 2.35 18.43 5.09
CA PHE A 107 1.47 19.29 4.27
C PHE A 107 0.34 19.95 5.06
N ARG A 108 -0.20 19.29 6.09
CA ARG A 108 -1.27 19.86 6.92
C ARG A 108 -0.85 21.18 7.59
N ASN A 109 0.44 21.31 7.89
CA ASN A 109 1.01 22.46 8.60
C ASN A 109 1.61 23.52 7.66
N GLU A 110 1.68 23.27 6.35
CA GLU A 110 2.19 24.25 5.38
C GLU A 110 1.11 25.26 4.97
N ASP A 111 1.54 26.44 4.53
CA ASP A 111 0.64 27.44 3.97
C ASP A 111 0.09 27.03 2.59
N ASP A 112 -1.04 27.60 2.20
CA ASP A 112 -1.75 27.23 0.97
C ASP A 112 -0.91 27.55 -0.29
N ASP A 113 -0.06 28.59 -0.28
CA ASP A 113 0.84 28.92 -1.40
C ASP A 113 1.90 27.83 -1.59
N THR A 114 2.51 27.36 -0.50
CA THR A 114 3.48 26.26 -0.52
C THR A 114 2.86 24.97 -1.07
N LEU A 115 1.63 24.64 -0.68
CA LEU A 115 0.93 23.46 -1.18
C LEU A 115 0.63 23.55 -2.69
N ILE A 116 0.20 24.71 -3.18
CA ILE A 116 -0.02 24.93 -4.63
C ILE A 116 1.30 24.88 -5.39
N ALA A 117 2.38 25.43 -4.85
CA ALA A 117 3.70 25.37 -5.48
C ALA A 117 4.16 23.92 -5.65
N ILE A 118 4.08 23.10 -4.59
CA ILE A 118 4.43 21.67 -4.67
C ILE A 118 3.55 20.96 -5.71
N ALA A 119 2.23 21.17 -5.67
CA ALA A 119 1.28 20.54 -6.59
C ALA A 119 1.60 20.85 -8.06
N THR A 120 1.81 22.12 -8.38
CA THR A 120 2.01 22.59 -9.75
C THR A 120 3.42 22.31 -10.26
N GLN A 121 4.45 22.61 -9.48
CA GLN A 121 5.85 22.55 -9.93
C GLN A 121 6.43 21.14 -9.86
N THR A 122 6.05 20.34 -8.86
CA THR A 122 6.58 18.98 -8.70
C THR A 122 5.76 17.92 -9.43
N PHE A 123 4.43 18.07 -9.44
CA PHE A 123 3.51 17.05 -9.95
C PHE A 123 2.74 17.47 -11.20
N GLY A 124 2.86 18.73 -11.64
CA GLY A 124 2.14 19.22 -12.83
C GLY A 124 0.62 19.23 -12.65
N ILE A 125 0.12 19.26 -11.42
CA ILE A 125 -1.32 19.24 -11.13
C ILE A 125 -1.93 20.58 -11.54
N ASN A 126 -2.99 20.56 -12.35
CA ASN A 126 -3.76 21.76 -12.69
C ASN A 126 -4.67 22.15 -11.52
N CYS A 127 -4.08 22.83 -10.53
CA CYS A 127 -4.78 23.36 -9.37
C CYS A 127 -4.61 24.87 -9.23
N LYS A 128 -5.57 25.52 -8.59
CA LYS A 128 -5.59 26.96 -8.33
C LYS A 128 -6.20 27.25 -6.97
N PHE A 129 -5.96 28.45 -6.46
CA PHE A 129 -6.73 28.99 -5.35
C PHE A 129 -8.22 29.09 -5.71
N ALA A 130 -9.04 28.89 -4.69
CA ALA A 130 -10.48 29.10 -4.72
C ALA A 130 -10.89 29.92 -3.48
N ARG A 131 -11.98 30.67 -3.63
CA ARG A 131 -12.64 31.39 -2.55
C ARG A 131 -14.11 31.04 -2.60
N LYS A 132 -14.40 29.74 -2.48
CA LYS A 132 -15.76 29.23 -2.56
C LYS A 132 -16.17 28.78 -1.16
N ASP A 133 -17.25 29.35 -0.65
CA ASP A 133 -17.87 28.95 0.60
C ASP A 133 -19.23 28.30 0.29
N ILE A 134 -19.45 27.10 0.82
CA ILE A 134 -20.67 26.33 0.59
C ILE A 134 -21.11 25.77 1.94
N GLY A 135 -22.31 26.14 2.41
CA GLY A 135 -22.85 25.66 3.67
C GLY A 135 -21.94 25.92 4.87
N GLY A 136 -21.28 27.08 4.92
CA GLY A 136 -20.35 27.45 6.00
C GLY A 136 -18.97 26.78 5.92
N ARG A 137 -18.70 25.96 4.91
CA ARG A 137 -17.40 25.32 4.68
C ARG A 137 -16.63 26.04 3.58
N ARG A 138 -15.38 26.42 3.89
CA ARG A 138 -14.45 27.08 2.96
C ARG A 138 -13.67 26.08 2.12
N TYR A 139 -13.66 26.31 0.81
CA TYR A 139 -12.89 25.56 -0.17
C TYR A 139 -11.78 26.44 -0.76
N PRO A 140 -10.58 26.44 -0.14
CA PRO A 140 -9.45 27.25 -0.58
C PRO A 140 -8.78 26.75 -1.86
N PHE A 141 -9.03 25.51 -2.28
CA PHE A 141 -8.40 24.90 -3.44
C PHE A 141 -9.41 24.43 -4.48
N LYS A 142 -8.97 24.40 -5.75
CA LYS A 142 -9.67 23.67 -6.81
C LYS A 142 -8.67 22.94 -7.73
N ILE A 143 -9.01 21.72 -8.12
CA ILE A 143 -8.20 20.87 -9.03
C ILE A 143 -9.03 20.52 -10.26
N HIS A 144 -8.42 20.55 -11.46
CA HIS A 144 -9.11 20.10 -12.67
C HIS A 144 -9.57 18.64 -12.53
N PHE A 145 -10.79 18.31 -12.97
CA PHE A 145 -11.38 17.00 -12.69
C PHE A 145 -10.53 15.82 -13.17
N ALA A 146 -9.78 15.98 -14.26
CA ALA A 146 -8.88 14.94 -14.78
C ALA A 146 -7.75 14.60 -13.79
N ASP A 147 -7.11 15.60 -13.18
CA ASP A 147 -6.07 15.38 -12.16
C ASP A 147 -6.68 14.88 -10.86
N TYR A 148 -7.87 15.36 -10.49
CA TYR A 148 -8.61 14.83 -9.36
C TYR A 148 -8.84 13.32 -9.52
N LEU A 149 -9.39 12.87 -10.65
CA LEU A 149 -9.62 11.45 -10.93
C LEU A 149 -8.31 10.65 -10.95
N ARG A 150 -7.24 11.21 -11.52
CA ARG A 150 -5.92 10.56 -11.61
C ARG A 150 -5.32 10.21 -10.24
N TYR A 151 -5.50 11.08 -9.23
CA TYR A 151 -4.91 10.92 -7.90
C TYR A 151 -5.93 10.47 -6.84
N ALA A 152 -7.23 10.60 -7.09
CA ALA A 152 -8.26 10.08 -6.20
C ALA A 152 -8.67 8.63 -6.52
N SER A 153 -8.22 8.04 -7.63
CA SER A 153 -8.67 6.71 -8.09
C SER A 153 -8.44 5.59 -7.08
N GLY A 154 -7.40 5.68 -6.25
CA GLY A 154 -7.09 4.72 -5.19
C GLY A 154 -7.93 4.90 -3.91
N PHE A 155 -8.80 5.90 -3.84
CA PHE A 155 -9.64 6.15 -2.67
C PHE A 155 -11.01 5.48 -2.85
N HIS A 156 -11.23 4.42 -2.07
CA HIS A 156 -12.43 3.60 -2.17
C HIS A 156 -13.66 4.17 -1.46
N ASP A 157 -13.47 5.12 -0.54
CA ASP A 157 -14.57 5.75 0.18
C ASP A 157 -15.46 6.55 -0.79
N PRO A 158 -16.80 6.37 -0.76
CA PRO A 158 -17.74 7.09 -1.60
C PRO A 158 -17.55 8.62 -1.61
N TYR A 159 -17.06 9.20 -0.52
CA TYR A 159 -16.74 10.63 -0.39
C TYR A 159 -15.78 11.15 -1.48
N TRP A 160 -14.92 10.28 -2.04
CA TRP A 160 -13.95 10.62 -3.09
C TRP A 160 -14.46 10.38 -4.51
N LYS A 161 -15.65 9.82 -4.69
CA LYS A 161 -16.24 9.64 -6.02
C LYS A 161 -16.62 11.01 -6.57
N LEU A 162 -16.26 11.29 -7.82
CA LEU A 162 -16.47 12.60 -8.46
C LEU A 162 -17.93 13.07 -8.38
N VAL A 163 -18.89 12.15 -8.49
CA VAL A 163 -20.33 12.41 -8.36
C VAL A 163 -20.74 12.98 -6.99
N ASN A 164 -19.93 12.72 -5.96
CA ASN A 164 -20.15 13.20 -4.59
C ASN A 164 -19.30 14.43 -4.26
N ARG A 165 -18.70 15.08 -5.27
CA ARG A 165 -17.83 16.27 -5.09
C ARG A 165 -18.48 17.52 -5.64
N VAL A 166 -18.10 18.65 -5.07
CA VAL A 166 -18.43 19.97 -5.62
C VAL A 166 -17.59 20.19 -6.88
N LEU A 167 -18.22 20.04 -8.05
CA LEU A 167 -17.64 20.27 -9.37
C LEU A 167 -18.26 21.52 -10.01
N SER A 168 -17.46 22.46 -10.49
CA SER A 168 -17.96 23.63 -11.22
C SER A 168 -16.88 24.16 -12.17
N GLY A 169 -17.26 24.43 -13.42
CA GLY A 169 -16.35 24.93 -14.45
C GLY A 169 -15.17 24.00 -14.76
N GLY A 170 -15.37 22.68 -14.66
CA GLY A 170 -14.31 21.67 -14.87
C GLY A 170 -13.36 21.47 -13.68
N TYR A 171 -13.60 22.14 -12.55
CA TYR A 171 -12.77 22.03 -11.35
C TYR A 171 -13.52 21.48 -10.14
N VAL A 172 -12.88 20.55 -9.44
CA VAL A 172 -13.32 20.00 -8.16
C VAL A 172 -12.80 20.88 -7.04
N PHE A 173 -13.70 21.36 -6.18
CA PHE A 173 -13.37 22.21 -5.03
C PHE A 173 -13.01 21.37 -3.82
N LEU A 174 -11.90 21.69 -3.16
CA LEU A 174 -11.33 20.91 -2.07
C LEU A 174 -11.05 21.80 -0.85
N VAL A 175 -11.29 21.22 0.32
CA VAL A 175 -10.74 21.74 1.58
C VAL A 175 -9.25 21.37 1.70
N LYS A 176 -8.54 21.95 2.66
CA LYS A 176 -7.11 21.71 2.85
C LYS A 176 -6.80 20.25 3.15
N GLU A 177 -7.60 19.60 3.98
CA GLU A 177 -7.43 18.18 4.32
C GLU A 177 -7.50 17.30 3.08
N ASP A 178 -8.48 17.56 2.21
CA ASP A 178 -8.66 16.81 0.96
C ASP A 178 -7.53 17.08 -0.03
N PHE A 179 -7.11 18.34 -0.16
CA PHE A 179 -6.01 18.74 -1.03
C PHE A 179 -4.71 18.05 -0.62
N THR A 180 -4.37 18.08 0.67
CA THR A 180 -3.16 17.42 1.21
C THR A 180 -3.18 15.91 1.00
N ARG A 181 -4.36 15.27 1.06
CA ARG A 181 -4.52 13.83 0.79
C ARG A 181 -4.31 13.50 -0.70
N ILE A 182 -4.79 14.35 -1.60
CA ILE A 182 -4.51 14.22 -3.05
C ILE A 182 -3.01 14.38 -3.32
N LEU A 183 -2.35 15.37 -2.71
CA LEU A 183 -0.89 15.54 -2.84
C LEU A 183 -0.12 14.34 -2.31
N ALA A 184 -0.54 13.75 -1.20
CA ALA A 184 0.06 12.54 -0.68
C ALA A 184 -0.06 11.36 -1.67
N SER A 185 -1.21 11.22 -2.36
CA SER A 185 -1.33 10.21 -3.42
C SER A 185 -0.43 10.52 -4.62
N ALA A 186 -0.21 11.78 -4.95
CA ALA A 186 0.76 12.16 -5.98
C ALA A 186 2.20 11.78 -5.59
N VAL A 187 2.58 11.96 -4.32
CA VAL A 187 3.85 11.47 -3.76
C VAL A 187 3.93 9.94 -3.89
N GLU A 188 2.93 9.22 -3.39
CA GLU A 188 2.90 7.75 -3.44
C GLU A 188 3.05 7.24 -4.87
N LYS A 189 2.32 7.82 -5.83
CA LYS A 189 2.39 7.44 -7.24
C LYS A 189 3.79 7.66 -7.80
N LYS A 190 4.37 8.85 -7.60
CA LYS A 190 5.73 9.19 -8.05
C LYS A 190 6.80 8.25 -7.46
N LEU A 191 6.63 7.85 -6.20
CA LEU A 191 7.56 6.93 -5.53
C LEU A 191 7.26 5.46 -5.83
N SER A 192 6.10 5.12 -6.36
CA SER A 192 5.80 3.74 -6.77
C SER A 192 6.40 3.40 -8.15
N GLU A 193 6.71 4.41 -8.96
CA GLU A 193 7.36 4.25 -10.26
C GLU A 193 8.76 3.64 -10.09
N PRO A 194 9.06 2.47 -10.70
CA PRO A 194 10.38 1.85 -10.59
C PRO A 194 11.43 2.72 -11.26
N ARG A 195 12.66 2.66 -10.74
CA ARG A 195 13.84 3.25 -11.38
C ARG A 195 14.88 2.17 -11.60
N GLU A 196 15.63 2.31 -12.68
CA GLU A 196 16.76 1.43 -12.92
C GLU A 196 17.83 1.68 -11.85
N PRO A 197 18.27 0.62 -11.13
CA PRO A 197 19.36 0.76 -10.19
C PRO A 197 20.68 1.06 -10.95
N PRO A 198 21.62 1.77 -10.32
CA PRO A 198 22.93 2.00 -10.92
C PRO A 198 23.68 0.67 -11.11
N VAL A 199 24.47 0.59 -12.17
CA VAL A 199 25.26 -0.61 -12.52
C VAL A 199 26.27 -0.96 -11.43
N LYS A 200 26.82 0.05 -10.76
CA LYS A 200 27.78 -0.11 -9.67
C LYS A 200 27.21 0.50 -8.39
N VAL A 201 27.33 -0.28 -7.32
CA VAL A 201 26.90 0.08 -5.97
C VAL A 201 28.06 -0.26 -5.02
N PRO A 202 28.46 0.65 -4.12
CA PRO A 202 29.51 0.37 -3.14
C PRO A 202 29.21 -0.83 -2.23
N SER A 203 30.27 -1.44 -1.68
CA SER A 203 30.20 -2.62 -0.81
C SER A 203 29.30 -2.43 0.42
N GLU A 204 29.39 -1.26 1.04
CA GLU A 204 28.67 -0.86 2.24
C GLU A 204 27.17 -0.85 1.97
N VAL A 205 26.77 -0.27 0.83
CA VAL A 205 25.38 -0.25 0.39
C VAL A 205 24.90 -1.67 0.04
N LYS A 206 25.75 -2.52 -0.57
CA LYS A 206 25.39 -3.93 -0.84
C LYS A 206 25.10 -4.72 0.44
N GLN A 207 25.87 -4.49 1.51
CA GLN A 207 25.62 -5.12 2.80
C GLN A 207 24.25 -4.71 3.36
N ILE A 208 23.94 -3.41 3.35
CA ILE A 208 22.64 -2.88 3.77
C ILE A 208 21.49 -3.46 2.93
N VAL A 209 21.66 -3.52 1.60
CA VAL A 209 20.68 -4.11 0.68
C VAL A 209 20.41 -5.57 1.01
N SER A 210 21.45 -6.35 1.32
CA SER A 210 21.33 -7.78 1.63
C SER A 210 20.56 -7.99 2.93
N GLU A 211 20.86 -7.20 3.95
CA GLU A 211 20.16 -7.18 5.23
C GLU A 211 18.66 -6.84 5.05
N ILE A 212 18.36 -5.80 4.25
CA ILE A 212 16.98 -5.38 3.97
C ILE A 212 16.24 -6.43 3.15
N ALA A 213 16.87 -7.04 2.15
CA ALA A 213 16.25 -8.09 1.34
C ALA A 213 15.76 -9.28 2.19
N ILE A 214 16.55 -9.69 3.19
CA ILE A 214 16.16 -10.74 4.14
C ILE A 214 14.91 -10.31 4.93
N ARG A 215 14.90 -9.09 5.47
CA ARG A 215 13.72 -8.56 6.21
C ARG A 215 12.49 -8.42 5.32
N VAL A 216 12.67 -8.07 4.05
CA VAL A 216 11.57 -7.99 3.08
C VAL A 216 10.94 -9.36 2.88
N ILE A 217 11.73 -10.42 2.75
CA ILE A 217 11.20 -11.79 2.62
C ILE A 217 10.37 -12.15 3.85
N ASP A 218 10.91 -12.01 5.06
CA ASP A 218 10.20 -12.30 6.32
C ASP A 218 8.91 -11.48 6.46
N LYS A 219 8.98 -10.17 6.20
CA LYS A 219 7.80 -9.29 6.30
C LYS A 219 6.77 -9.63 5.21
N ARG A 220 7.21 -9.87 3.98
CA ARG A 220 6.32 -10.25 2.88
C ARG A 220 5.66 -11.59 3.15
N GLU A 221 6.36 -12.56 3.75
CA GLU A 221 5.75 -13.81 4.18
C GLU A 221 4.68 -13.56 5.23
N LYS A 222 4.96 -12.78 6.28
CA LYS A 222 3.94 -12.37 7.27
C LYS A 222 2.72 -11.67 6.64
N TYR A 223 2.92 -10.88 5.58
CA TYR A 223 1.84 -10.16 4.87
C TYR A 223 1.10 -11.00 3.83
N ALA A 224 1.81 -11.80 3.04
CA ALA A 224 1.28 -12.65 1.99
C ALA A 224 0.61 -13.90 2.58
N PHE A 225 1.20 -14.41 3.66
CA PHE A 225 0.80 -15.63 4.33
C PHE A 225 1.30 -15.58 5.79
N GLU A 226 0.53 -14.95 6.69
CA GLU A 226 0.25 -15.69 7.92
C GLU A 226 -0.45 -16.99 7.45
N LYS A 227 0.34 -17.99 7.01
CA LYS A 227 -0.10 -19.37 6.96
C LYS A 227 -0.70 -19.59 8.33
N VAL A 228 -1.93 -20.07 8.32
CA VAL A 228 -2.52 -20.60 9.53
C VAL A 228 -1.74 -21.88 9.79
N GLU A 229 -0.58 -21.77 10.43
CA GLU A 229 0.11 -22.92 10.99
C GLU A 229 -0.53 -23.20 12.34
N GLY A 230 -0.89 -24.47 12.57
CA GLY A 230 -1.66 -24.92 13.72
C GLY A 230 -2.97 -25.61 13.33
N GLU A 231 -3.72 -26.03 14.34
CA GLU A 231 -5.01 -26.69 14.17
C GLU A 231 -6.03 -25.77 13.49
N ILE A 232 -6.82 -26.35 12.60
CA ILE A 232 -7.87 -25.64 11.87
C ILE A 232 -9.09 -25.55 12.78
N VAL A 233 -9.41 -24.35 13.23
CA VAL A 233 -10.61 -24.05 14.04
C VAL A 233 -11.74 -23.68 13.10
N GLU A 234 -12.71 -24.56 12.84
CA GLU A 234 -13.83 -24.26 11.92
C GLU A 234 -14.77 -23.18 12.47
N GLU A 235 -14.87 -23.06 13.80
CA GLU A 235 -15.67 -22.07 14.54
C GLU A 235 -15.19 -20.64 14.30
N ALA A 236 -13.93 -20.47 13.89
CA ALA A 236 -13.37 -19.18 13.54
C ALA A 236 -13.65 -18.77 12.09
N PHE A 237 -14.29 -19.62 11.27
CA PHE A 237 -14.57 -19.32 9.87
C PHE A 237 -15.44 -18.06 9.71
N PRO A 238 -15.14 -17.22 8.69
CA PRO A 238 -16.02 -16.12 8.34
C PRO A 238 -17.43 -16.62 8.01
N PRO A 239 -18.49 -15.86 8.32
CA PRO A 239 -19.88 -16.27 8.03
C PRO A 239 -20.11 -16.69 6.58
N CYS A 240 -19.46 -16.01 5.63
CA CYS A 240 -19.53 -16.36 4.21
C CYS A 240 -18.91 -17.73 3.90
N ILE A 241 -17.80 -18.09 4.53
CA ILE A 241 -17.15 -19.40 4.34
C ILE A 241 -17.94 -20.49 5.06
N ALA A 242 -18.38 -20.24 6.29
CA ALA A 242 -19.21 -21.17 7.06
C ALA A 242 -20.49 -21.54 6.28
N ALA A 243 -21.11 -20.57 5.62
CA ALA A 243 -22.26 -20.82 4.76
C ALA A 243 -21.95 -21.69 3.53
N LEU A 244 -20.79 -21.49 2.90
CA LEU A 244 -20.34 -22.33 1.78
C LEU A 244 -20.07 -23.77 2.21
N VAL A 245 -19.43 -23.97 3.36
CA VAL A 245 -19.21 -25.30 3.96
C VAL A 245 -20.55 -25.95 4.31
N SER A 246 -21.47 -25.19 4.91
CA SER A 246 -22.81 -25.65 5.25
C SER A 246 -23.63 -26.04 4.02
N ALA A 247 -23.50 -25.30 2.92
CA ALA A 247 -24.14 -25.64 1.65
C ALA A 247 -23.59 -26.95 1.07
N LEU A 248 -22.27 -27.16 1.09
CA LEU A 248 -21.65 -28.42 0.67
C LEU A 248 -22.12 -29.61 1.51
N ARG A 249 -22.16 -29.48 2.84
CA ARG A 249 -22.65 -30.53 3.76
C ARG A 249 -24.13 -30.88 3.54
N ARG A 250 -24.90 -29.99 2.92
CA ARG A 250 -26.29 -30.25 2.49
C ARG A 250 -26.39 -30.75 1.05
N SER A 251 -25.27 -31.15 0.44
CA SER A 251 -25.18 -31.58 -0.96
C SER A 251 -25.71 -30.54 -1.96
N GLN A 252 -25.65 -29.25 -1.61
CA GLN A 252 -26.06 -28.16 -2.52
C GLN A 252 -24.93 -27.85 -3.50
N SER A 253 -25.29 -27.63 -4.77
CA SER A 253 -24.31 -27.23 -5.79
C SER A 253 -23.80 -25.81 -5.52
N LEU A 254 -22.49 -25.62 -5.68
CA LEU A 254 -21.83 -24.32 -5.56
C LEU A 254 -21.53 -23.74 -6.95
N SER A 255 -21.71 -22.43 -7.10
CA SER A 255 -21.29 -21.72 -8.31
C SER A 255 -19.76 -21.79 -8.49
N HIS A 256 -19.27 -21.55 -9.71
CA HIS A 256 -17.82 -21.53 -9.99
C HIS A 256 -17.06 -20.56 -9.06
N ASN A 257 -17.62 -19.36 -8.82
CA ASN A 257 -17.01 -18.38 -7.92
C ASN A 257 -17.04 -18.83 -6.46
N ALA A 258 -18.10 -19.54 -6.03
CA ALA A 258 -18.20 -20.11 -4.69
C ALA A 258 -17.16 -21.24 -4.48
N ARG A 259 -17.01 -22.14 -5.47
CA ARG A 259 -15.99 -23.20 -5.47
C ARG A 259 -14.59 -22.61 -5.37
N PHE A 260 -14.25 -21.67 -6.24
CA PHE A 260 -12.94 -21.00 -6.21
C PHE A 260 -12.69 -20.34 -4.86
N THR A 261 -13.67 -19.60 -4.33
CA THR A 261 -13.54 -18.89 -3.05
C THR A 261 -13.31 -19.84 -1.88
N LEU A 262 -14.09 -20.92 -1.81
CA LEU A 262 -13.97 -21.91 -0.75
C LEU A 262 -12.64 -22.67 -0.85
N THR A 263 -12.30 -23.20 -2.03
CA THR A 263 -11.07 -23.96 -2.27
C THR A 263 -9.83 -23.12 -1.95
N SER A 264 -9.76 -21.90 -2.47
CA SER A 264 -8.63 -21.01 -2.19
C SER A 264 -8.57 -20.63 -0.71
N PHE A 265 -9.69 -20.40 -0.02
CA PHE A 265 -9.69 -20.16 1.43
C PHE A 265 -9.18 -21.37 2.22
N LEU A 266 -9.76 -22.56 2.01
CA LEU A 266 -9.42 -23.78 2.75
C LEU A 266 -7.95 -24.15 2.61
N LEU A 267 -7.41 -24.08 1.39
CA LEU A 267 -5.99 -24.29 1.14
C LEU A 267 -5.14 -23.28 1.91
N ASN A 268 -5.53 -22.00 1.94
CA ASN A 268 -4.78 -20.94 2.63
C ASN A 268 -4.82 -21.06 4.16
N VAL A 269 -5.88 -21.63 4.74
CA VAL A 269 -5.99 -21.91 6.18
C VAL A 269 -5.41 -23.26 6.60
N GLY A 270 -4.88 -24.05 5.65
CA GLY A 270 -4.09 -25.25 5.95
C GLY A 270 -4.75 -26.59 5.63
N TYR A 271 -5.92 -26.63 4.96
CA TYR A 271 -6.46 -27.92 4.52
C TYR A 271 -5.52 -28.58 3.49
N PRO A 272 -5.24 -29.89 3.62
CA PRO A 272 -4.53 -30.62 2.58
C PRO A 272 -5.41 -30.77 1.34
N VAL A 273 -4.77 -30.83 0.17
CA VAL A 273 -5.45 -30.93 -1.14
C VAL A 273 -6.48 -32.05 -1.18
N GLU A 274 -6.13 -33.25 -0.71
CA GLU A 274 -7.05 -34.40 -0.68
C GLU A 274 -8.30 -34.15 0.18
N LYS A 275 -8.14 -33.48 1.33
CA LYS A 275 -9.29 -33.13 2.19
C LYS A 275 -10.17 -32.07 1.54
N VAL A 276 -9.62 -31.17 0.74
CA VAL A 276 -10.43 -30.21 -0.02
C VAL A 276 -11.19 -30.92 -1.13
N ILE A 277 -10.57 -31.87 -1.84
CA ILE A 277 -11.23 -32.66 -2.89
C ILE A 277 -12.38 -33.49 -2.31
N SER A 278 -12.17 -34.15 -1.16
CA SER A 278 -13.20 -34.97 -0.51
C SER A 278 -14.41 -34.17 -0.04
N LEU A 279 -14.27 -32.87 0.26
CA LEU A 279 -15.42 -32.02 0.60
C LEU A 279 -16.38 -31.81 -0.58
N PHE A 280 -15.91 -31.99 -1.81
CA PHE A 280 -16.74 -31.88 -3.01
C PHE A 280 -17.28 -33.23 -3.49
N SER A 281 -16.86 -34.37 -2.95
CA SER A 281 -17.37 -35.68 -3.41
C SER A 281 -18.84 -35.92 -3.03
N GLU A 282 -19.38 -35.13 -2.11
CA GLU A 282 -20.76 -35.21 -1.63
C GLU A 282 -21.77 -34.38 -2.45
N VAL A 283 -21.31 -33.63 -3.47
CA VAL A 283 -22.21 -32.85 -4.35
C VAL A 283 -22.61 -33.61 -5.62
N PRO A 284 -23.87 -33.46 -6.11
CA PRO A 284 -24.38 -34.24 -7.25
C PRO A 284 -23.63 -34.04 -8.58
N ASP A 285 -22.95 -32.91 -8.77
CA ASP A 285 -22.22 -32.56 -10.00
C ASP A 285 -20.70 -32.78 -9.88
N PHE A 286 -20.26 -33.56 -8.89
CA PHE A 286 -18.86 -33.87 -8.67
C PHE A 286 -18.24 -34.65 -9.83
N LYS A 287 -17.14 -34.12 -10.37
CA LYS A 287 -16.24 -34.82 -11.30
C LYS A 287 -14.85 -34.80 -10.69
N GLU A 288 -14.33 -35.97 -10.33
CA GLU A 288 -13.09 -36.09 -9.57
C GLU A 288 -11.89 -35.48 -10.31
N ASP A 289 -11.66 -35.88 -11.57
CA ASP A 289 -10.52 -35.40 -12.37
C ASP A 289 -10.52 -33.87 -12.53
N LEU A 290 -11.70 -33.29 -12.76
CA LEU A 290 -11.86 -31.85 -12.94
C LEU A 290 -11.67 -31.09 -11.62
N THR A 291 -12.25 -31.60 -10.53
CA THR A 291 -12.11 -30.99 -9.20
C THR A 291 -10.67 -31.05 -8.73
N ARG A 292 -10.01 -32.20 -8.88
CA ARG A 292 -8.60 -32.40 -8.54
C ARG A 292 -7.72 -31.42 -9.32
N TYR A 293 -7.91 -31.32 -10.63
CA TYR A 293 -7.18 -30.35 -11.46
C TYR A 293 -7.36 -28.91 -10.98
N GLN A 294 -8.59 -28.50 -10.67
CA GLN A 294 -8.88 -27.15 -10.16
C GLN A 294 -8.22 -26.89 -8.81
N VAL A 295 -8.32 -27.83 -7.86
CA VAL A 295 -7.73 -27.68 -6.52
C VAL A 295 -6.20 -27.62 -6.60
N GLU A 296 -5.56 -28.50 -7.37
CA GLU A 296 -4.11 -28.49 -7.58
C GLU A 296 -3.62 -27.20 -8.25
N HIS A 297 -4.38 -26.68 -9.22
CA HIS A 297 -4.07 -25.40 -9.86
C HIS A 297 -4.16 -24.24 -8.87
N ILE A 298 -5.22 -24.19 -8.06
CA ILE A 298 -5.41 -23.16 -7.02
C ILE A 298 -4.31 -23.25 -5.95
N ALA A 299 -3.86 -24.47 -5.61
CA ALA A 299 -2.76 -24.71 -4.68
C ALA A 299 -1.38 -24.28 -5.22
N GLY A 300 -1.27 -23.95 -6.51
CA GLY A 300 -0.02 -23.56 -7.16
C GLY A 300 0.86 -24.74 -7.58
N MET A 301 0.36 -25.97 -7.54
CA MET A 301 1.13 -27.18 -7.90
C MET A 301 1.41 -27.30 -9.41
N LYS A 302 0.62 -26.61 -10.25
CA LYS A 302 0.78 -26.62 -11.73
C LYS A 302 1.41 -25.34 -12.27
N SER A 303 1.06 -24.18 -11.71
CA SER A 303 1.43 -22.85 -12.23
C SER A 303 2.49 -22.13 -11.40
N GLY A 304 2.92 -22.70 -10.27
CA GLY A 304 3.79 -22.04 -9.29
C GLY A 304 3.12 -20.90 -8.50
N THR A 305 1.91 -20.49 -8.88
CA THR A 305 1.17 -19.40 -8.23
C THR A 305 0.09 -19.97 -7.34
N ARG A 306 0.22 -19.79 -6.03
CA ARG A 306 -0.82 -20.13 -5.06
C ARG A 306 -1.88 -19.02 -5.02
N TYR A 307 -3.11 -19.37 -5.32
CA TYR A 307 -4.21 -18.41 -5.35
C TYR A 307 -4.76 -18.14 -3.95
N THR A 308 -5.26 -16.92 -3.75
CA THR A 308 -5.91 -16.47 -2.51
C THR A 308 -7.40 -16.24 -2.74
N PRO A 309 -8.24 -16.37 -1.69
CA PRO A 309 -9.66 -16.11 -1.83
C PRO A 309 -9.93 -14.64 -2.16
N PRO A 310 -11.02 -14.34 -2.89
CA PRO A 310 -11.36 -12.97 -3.24
C PRO A 310 -11.56 -12.08 -2.00
N LYS A 311 -11.26 -10.79 -2.14
CA LYS A 311 -11.53 -9.78 -1.09
C LYS A 311 -13.04 -9.68 -0.83
N CYS A 312 -13.43 -9.19 0.35
CA CYS A 312 -14.85 -9.08 0.73
C CYS A 312 -15.68 -8.25 -0.28
N GLU A 313 -15.08 -7.26 -0.94
CA GLU A 313 -15.72 -6.47 -2.01
C GLU A 313 -16.02 -7.31 -3.26
N THR A 314 -15.10 -8.17 -3.67
CA THR A 314 -15.30 -9.09 -4.78
C THR A 314 -16.34 -10.15 -4.41
N MET A 315 -16.29 -10.70 -3.19
CA MET A 315 -17.30 -11.64 -2.70
C MET A 315 -18.69 -11.03 -2.66
N ARG A 316 -18.83 -9.72 -2.36
CA ARG A 316 -20.11 -9.00 -2.47
C ARG A 316 -20.64 -8.98 -3.90
N THR A 317 -19.76 -8.71 -4.86
CA THR A 317 -20.12 -8.72 -6.29
C THR A 317 -20.60 -10.10 -6.74
N TYR A 318 -20.03 -11.18 -6.17
CA TYR A 318 -20.44 -12.55 -6.44
C TYR A 318 -21.67 -13.01 -5.65
N GLY A 319 -22.23 -12.18 -4.77
CA GLY A 319 -23.34 -12.57 -3.90
C GLY A 319 -22.96 -13.56 -2.79
N LEU A 320 -21.67 -13.69 -2.45
CA LEU A 320 -21.15 -14.65 -1.46
C LEU A 320 -20.98 -14.05 -0.06
N CYS A 321 -21.11 -12.73 0.10
CA CYS A 321 -20.93 -12.04 1.38
C CYS A 321 -22.29 -11.85 2.07
N LEU A 322 -22.48 -12.45 3.25
CA LEU A 322 -23.79 -12.53 3.92
C LEU A 322 -24.09 -11.37 4.89
N SER A 323 -23.10 -10.83 5.60
CA SER A 323 -23.33 -9.75 6.58
C SER A 323 -22.09 -8.90 6.82
N ARG A 324 -22.29 -7.59 6.97
CA ARG A 324 -21.22 -6.63 7.30
C ARG A 324 -21.09 -6.40 8.81
N GLU A 325 -22.18 -6.57 9.55
CA GLU A 325 -22.24 -6.23 10.99
C GLU A 325 -21.40 -7.21 11.82
N GLU A 326 -21.53 -8.51 11.53
CA GLU A 326 -20.74 -9.57 12.20
C GLU A 326 -19.25 -9.55 11.85
N CYS A 327 -18.89 -8.95 10.71
CA CYS A 327 -17.51 -8.90 10.21
C CYS A 327 -16.78 -7.58 10.55
N GLY A 328 -17.47 -6.60 11.11
CA GLY A 328 -16.91 -5.28 11.44
C GLY A 328 -16.17 -4.63 10.27
N ASN A 329 -14.93 -4.17 10.52
CA ASN A 329 -14.10 -3.46 9.54
C ASN A 329 -13.16 -4.38 8.72
N VAL A 330 -13.35 -5.70 8.76
CA VAL A 330 -12.50 -6.65 8.05
C VAL A 330 -12.69 -6.54 6.53
N LYS A 331 -11.58 -6.56 5.77
CA LYS A 331 -11.60 -6.42 4.30
C LYS A 331 -11.30 -7.72 3.54
N HIS A 332 -10.94 -8.78 4.24
CA HIS A 332 -10.54 -10.05 3.65
C HIS A 332 -10.96 -11.26 4.50
N PRO A 333 -11.46 -12.37 3.93
CA PRO A 333 -11.89 -13.55 4.70
C PRO A 333 -10.75 -14.17 5.54
N LEU A 334 -9.52 -14.25 5.00
CA LEU A 334 -8.36 -14.69 5.79
C LEU A 334 -8.03 -13.77 6.98
N GLU A 335 -8.28 -12.47 6.87
CA GLU A 335 -8.07 -11.53 7.98
C GLU A 335 -9.08 -11.77 9.11
N TYR A 336 -10.35 -12.03 8.77
CA TYR A 336 -11.39 -12.39 9.74
C TYR A 336 -10.97 -13.66 10.49
N TYR A 337 -10.64 -14.71 9.74
CA TYR A 337 -10.27 -16.01 10.29
C TYR A 337 -9.14 -15.93 11.31
N ARG A 338 -8.08 -15.18 10.99
CA ARG A 338 -6.93 -15.01 11.89
C ARG A 338 -7.31 -14.31 13.20
N LYS A 339 -8.11 -13.24 13.14
CA LYS A 339 -8.55 -12.50 14.34
C LYS A 339 -9.39 -13.39 15.25
N HIS A 340 -10.33 -14.13 14.68
CA HIS A 340 -11.22 -15.01 15.44
C HIS A 340 -10.49 -16.24 15.98
N ARG A 341 -9.60 -16.87 15.20
CA ARG A 341 -8.79 -18.00 15.66
C ARG A 341 -7.91 -17.63 16.84
N ARG A 342 -7.25 -16.47 16.80
CA ARG A 342 -6.42 -15.98 17.94
C ARG A 342 -7.23 -15.78 19.21
N ARG A 343 -8.48 -15.33 19.10
CA ARG A 343 -9.37 -15.18 20.24
C ARG A 343 -9.78 -16.55 20.79
N HIS A 344 -10.16 -17.46 19.91
CA HIS A 344 -10.57 -18.82 20.27
C HIS A 344 -9.44 -19.61 20.96
N MET A 345 -8.19 -19.48 20.48
CA MET A 345 -7.05 -20.15 21.12
C MET A 345 -6.74 -19.57 22.51
N LYS A 346 -6.86 -18.24 22.70
CA LYS A 346 -6.67 -17.61 24.02
C LYS A 346 -7.75 -18.01 25.04
N GLU A 347 -8.99 -18.16 24.57
CA GLU A 347 -10.11 -18.60 25.39
C GLU A 347 -10.00 -20.10 25.76
N ALA A 348 -9.32 -20.92 24.97
CA ALA A 348 -9.07 -22.34 25.25
C ALA A 348 -7.86 -22.59 26.18
N GLU A 349 -6.94 -21.62 26.28
CA GLU A 349 -5.77 -21.65 27.17
C GLU A 349 -6.03 -21.02 28.56
N SER A 350 -7.19 -20.37 28.74
CA SER A 350 -7.67 -19.80 30.00
C SER A 350 -8.67 -20.74 30.67
#